data_AF-A0A0S4UUD5-F1
#
_entry.id   AF-A0A0S4UUD5-F1
#
_cell.length_a   1.000
_cell.length_b   1.000
_cell.length_c   1.000
_cell.angle_alpha   90.00
_cell.angle_beta   90.00
_cell.angle_gamma   90.00
#
_symmetry.space_group_name_H-M   'P 1'
#
loop_
_entity.id
_entity.type
_entity.pdbx_description
1 polymer ?
#
loop_
_entity_poly.entity_id
_entity_poly.type
_entity_poly.pdbx_seq_one_letter_code
_entity_poly.pdbx_strand_id
1 'polypeptide(L)'
;MDGPAIGAQPASPPAGFKLPRQNALNAEGIRTLERQFPPPSSGPLLRPSPSGQASASSPLPARTLAEQLLRREQILASQPPAISVASSPPYIPVDALPPPLSKAFLEAFDPIRSLGLTDQSVFYRALASRYLLADGHQMKLAGNPRSGAYVRHHHRLLPSSGLASRETFESLPATARERMLNDPMQQYEWVRMRARDLPEPSLNVMFGVHAEAGARSYAKTSDHVVVSMTFGDLRKAGGQVFLDTRASAGSDHTKALIVTLPEGRTVPVKIIPNGRQEASTSTR
;
A
#
# COMPACT_ATOMS: atom_id res chain seq x y z
N MET A 1 52.17 -0.47 -19.96
CA MET A 1 51.25 -1.18 -19.07
C MET A 1 51.44 -0.57 -17.71
N ASP A 2 50.52 0.30 -17.28
CA ASP A 2 50.36 0.76 -15.90
C ASP A 2 48.97 1.41 -15.84
N GLY A 3 48.04 0.77 -15.13
CA GLY A 3 46.68 1.28 -14.90
C GLY A 3 46.64 2.07 -13.58
N PRO A 4 45.79 3.11 -13.44
CA PRO A 4 45.74 3.88 -12.21
C PRO A 4 44.92 3.15 -11.15
N ALA A 5 45.48 3.07 -9.95
CA ALA A 5 44.81 2.67 -8.72
C ALA A 5 43.93 3.81 -8.20
N ILE A 6 42.65 3.57 -7.88
CA ILE A 6 41.89 4.42 -6.95
C ILE A 6 40.94 3.56 -6.11
N GLY A 7 41.41 3.19 -4.93
CA GLY A 7 40.56 3.12 -3.74
C GLY A 7 40.50 4.52 -3.12
N ALA A 8 39.31 5.08 -3.01
CA ALA A 8 39.05 6.22 -2.15
C ALA A 8 37.75 5.95 -1.40
N GLN A 9 37.82 5.94 -0.06
CA GLN A 9 36.61 5.99 0.77
C GLN A 9 35.84 7.27 0.43
N PRO A 10 34.49 7.23 0.34
CA PRO A 10 33.71 8.44 0.18
C PRO A 10 33.96 9.36 1.38
N ALA A 11 34.27 10.63 1.10
CA ALA A 11 34.53 11.64 2.11
C ALA A 11 33.35 11.74 3.08
N SER A 12 33.66 11.81 4.38
CA SER A 12 32.65 12.12 5.40
C SER A 12 32.06 13.52 5.13
N PRO A 13 30.74 13.71 5.29
CA PRO A 13 30.13 15.01 5.09
C PRO A 13 30.69 16.03 6.09
N PRO A 14 30.78 17.32 5.71
CA PRO A 14 31.36 18.35 6.56
C PRO A 14 30.57 18.52 7.88
N ALA A 15 31.28 18.87 8.94
CA ALA A 15 30.69 19.14 10.25
C ALA A 15 29.64 20.26 10.13
N GLY A 16 28.38 19.91 10.38
CA GLY A 16 27.23 20.83 10.21
C GLY A 16 26.30 20.49 9.03
N PHE A 17 26.61 19.48 8.21
CA PHE A 17 25.69 18.99 7.19
C PHE A 17 24.45 18.36 7.85
N LYS A 18 23.31 19.05 7.77
CA LYS A 18 22.00 18.50 8.10
C LYS A 18 21.42 17.89 6.82
N LEU A 19 21.05 16.61 6.89
CA LEU A 19 20.25 15.96 5.84
C LEU A 19 19.05 16.87 5.51
N PRO A 20 18.76 17.14 4.22
CA PRO A 20 17.52 17.79 3.84
C PRO A 20 16.41 16.99 4.50
N ARG A 21 15.55 17.66 5.29
CA ARG A 21 14.32 17.04 5.77
C ARG A 21 13.65 16.46 4.54
N GLN A 22 13.49 15.13 4.56
CA GLN A 22 12.84 14.34 3.52
C GLN A 22 11.64 15.12 3.00
N ASN A 23 11.49 15.18 1.68
CA ASN A 23 10.41 15.86 0.96
C ASN A 23 9.01 15.47 1.49
N ALA A 24 8.65 16.02 2.64
CA ALA A 24 7.27 16.29 3.00
C ALA A 24 6.96 17.56 2.22
N LEU A 25 6.06 17.47 1.24
CA LEU A 25 5.38 18.66 0.75
C LEU A 25 4.96 19.45 1.99
N ASN A 26 5.42 20.70 2.10
CA ASN A 26 4.94 21.58 3.14
C ASN A 26 3.40 21.74 2.99
N ALA A 27 2.71 22.11 4.07
CA ALA A 27 1.25 22.21 4.10
C ALA A 27 0.66 23.12 3.00
N GLU A 28 1.48 23.93 2.36
CA GLU A 28 1.15 24.81 1.25
C GLU A 28 1.24 24.09 -0.12
N GLY A 29 2.24 23.22 -0.31
CA GLY A 29 2.33 22.32 -1.46
C GLY A 29 1.19 21.29 -1.50
N ILE A 30 0.76 20.78 -0.34
CA ILE A 30 -0.41 19.89 -0.23
C ILE A 30 -1.71 20.62 -0.63
N ARG A 31 -1.93 21.84 -0.12
CA ARG A 31 -3.11 22.65 -0.47
C ARG A 31 -3.18 23.05 -1.95
N THR A 32 -2.03 23.16 -2.60
CA THR A 32 -1.95 23.50 -4.03
C THR A 32 -2.32 22.29 -4.89
N LEU A 33 -1.91 21.08 -4.47
CA LEU A 33 -2.34 19.82 -5.08
C LEU A 33 -3.83 19.54 -4.86
N GLU A 34 -4.36 19.79 -3.66
CA GLU A 34 -5.78 19.59 -3.32
C GLU A 34 -6.74 20.48 -4.12
N ARG A 35 -6.29 21.67 -4.56
CA ARG A 35 -7.08 22.53 -5.48
C ARG A 35 -7.05 22.05 -6.93
N GLN A 36 -5.96 21.41 -7.35
CA GLN A 36 -5.83 20.86 -8.71
C GLN A 36 -6.48 19.47 -8.83
N PHE A 37 -6.52 18.70 -7.75
CA PHE A 37 -7.09 17.35 -7.68
C PHE A 37 -7.78 17.14 -6.33
N PRO A 38 -9.07 17.49 -6.18
CA PRO A 38 -9.77 17.30 -4.92
C PRO A 38 -9.91 15.79 -4.62
N PRO A 39 -9.60 15.32 -3.40
CA PRO A 39 -9.77 13.92 -3.04
C PRO A 39 -11.26 13.55 -2.99
N PRO A 40 -11.63 12.28 -3.29
CA PRO A 40 -12.98 11.80 -3.07
C PRO A 40 -13.29 11.82 -1.57
N SER A 41 -14.47 12.33 -1.23
CA SER A 41 -14.92 12.54 0.14
C SER A 41 -14.86 11.24 0.96
N SER A 42 -13.87 11.15 1.86
CA SER A 42 -13.81 10.12 2.90
C SER A 42 -14.88 10.42 3.96
N GLY A 43 -16.01 9.72 3.90
CA GLY A 43 -16.99 9.72 4.98
C GLY A 43 -16.54 8.81 6.13
N PRO A 44 -16.63 9.24 7.41
CA PRO A 44 -16.65 8.34 8.54
C PRO A 44 -18.09 8.05 8.99
N LEU A 45 -18.43 6.78 9.21
CA LEU A 45 -19.67 6.38 9.88
C LEU A 45 -19.49 6.48 11.42
N LEU A 46 -20.44 7.20 12.03
CA LEU A 46 -20.95 7.15 13.42
C LEU A 46 -20.18 7.85 14.55
N ARG A 47 -20.61 9.07 14.95
CA ARG A 47 -21.56 9.36 16.07
C ARG A 47 -21.88 10.88 16.20
N PRO A 48 -22.86 11.30 17.04
CA PRO A 48 -24.05 12.08 16.63
C PRO A 48 -23.87 13.61 16.62
N SER A 49 -24.80 14.27 15.90
CA SER A 49 -24.91 15.71 15.67
C SER A 49 -24.99 16.59 16.93
N PRO A 50 -24.67 17.87 16.77
CA PRO A 50 -25.65 18.89 17.12
C PRO A 50 -25.99 19.78 15.90
N SER A 51 -27.29 19.87 15.64
CA SER A 51 -28.01 21.09 15.25
C SER A 51 -27.38 21.99 14.18
N GLY A 52 -27.71 21.71 12.91
CA GLY A 52 -27.43 22.62 11.81
C GLY A 52 -27.59 21.96 10.44
N GLN A 53 -28.76 21.41 10.12
CA GLN A 53 -29.01 20.91 8.77
C GLN A 53 -29.22 22.09 7.82
N ALA A 54 -28.14 22.54 7.21
CA ALA A 54 -28.20 23.03 5.84
C ALA A 54 -28.50 21.81 4.95
N SER A 55 -29.69 21.80 4.35
CA SER A 55 -30.05 20.86 3.29
C SER A 55 -29.08 21.02 2.12
N ALA A 56 -28.00 20.24 2.11
CA ALA A 56 -27.22 20.02 0.90
C ALA A 56 -28.02 19.06 0.02
N SER A 57 -28.86 19.62 -0.84
CA SER A 57 -29.56 18.92 -1.92
C SER A 57 -28.52 18.17 -2.77
N SER A 58 -28.44 16.85 -2.59
CA SER A 58 -27.75 16.00 -3.55
C SER A 58 -28.44 16.18 -4.90
N PRO A 59 -27.71 16.50 -5.98
CA PRO A 59 -28.34 16.70 -7.28
C PRO A 59 -29.13 15.46 -7.66
N LEU A 60 -30.36 15.68 -8.15
CA LEU A 60 -31.21 14.61 -8.66
C LEU A 60 -30.47 13.84 -9.77
N PRO A 61 -30.67 12.51 -9.88
CA PRO A 61 -30.09 11.75 -10.96
C PRO A 61 -30.56 12.32 -12.31
N ALA A 62 -29.61 12.62 -13.20
CA ALA A 62 -29.92 13.22 -14.49
C ALA A 62 -30.59 12.23 -15.47
N ARG A 63 -30.46 10.93 -15.22
CA ARG A 63 -30.95 9.83 -16.06
C ARG A 63 -32.01 9.00 -15.34
N THR A 64 -32.98 8.52 -16.10
CA THR A 64 -33.93 7.49 -15.68
C THR A 64 -33.23 6.15 -15.45
N LEU A 65 -33.88 5.21 -14.75
CA LEU A 65 -33.31 3.88 -14.53
C LEU A 65 -33.03 3.14 -15.86
N ALA A 66 -33.91 3.28 -16.85
CA ALA A 66 -33.74 2.65 -18.16
C ALA A 66 -32.48 3.17 -18.89
N GLU A 67 -32.26 4.48 -18.85
CA GLU A 67 -31.05 5.10 -19.42
C GLU A 67 -29.79 4.71 -18.65
N GLN A 68 -29.87 4.60 -17.32
CA GLN A 68 -28.76 4.15 -16.48
C GLN A 68 -28.39 2.68 -16.78
N LEU A 69 -29.39 1.81 -16.99
CA LEU A 69 -29.18 0.41 -17.38
C LEU A 69 -28.57 0.29 -18.77
N LEU A 70 -29.05 1.07 -19.74
CA LEU A 70 -28.45 1.10 -21.07
C LEU A 70 -26.98 1.52 -21.01
N ARG A 71 -26.67 2.56 -20.22
CA ARG A 71 -25.30 3.03 -20.04
C ARG A 71 -24.42 2.00 -19.34
N ARG A 72 -24.95 1.26 -18.36
CA ARG A 72 -24.26 0.13 -17.71
C ARG A 72 -23.82 -0.91 -18.75
N GLU A 73 -24.74 -1.36 -19.62
CA GLU A 73 -24.40 -2.36 -20.64
C GLU A 73 -23.31 -1.86 -21.60
N GLN A 74 -23.39 -0.59 -22.02
CA GLN A 74 -22.38 0.03 -22.86
C GLN A 74 -21.00 0.06 -22.18
N ILE A 75 -20.94 0.39 -20.89
CA ILE A 75 -19.70 0.38 -20.11
C ILE A 75 -19.14 -1.03 -20.08
N LEU A 76 -19.93 -2.03 -19.65
CA LEU A 76 -19.48 -3.42 -19.55
C LEU A 76 -18.98 -3.97 -20.89
N ALA A 77 -19.65 -3.67 -21.99
CA ALA A 77 -19.24 -4.07 -23.33
C ALA A 77 -17.93 -3.39 -23.80
N SER A 78 -17.62 -2.22 -23.25
CA SER A 78 -16.39 -1.46 -23.56
C SER A 78 -15.21 -1.81 -22.65
N GLN A 79 -15.43 -2.56 -21.57
CA GLN A 79 -14.35 -2.94 -20.66
C GLN A 79 -13.38 -3.91 -21.34
N PRO A 80 -12.08 -3.83 -21.03
CA PRO A 80 -11.13 -4.81 -21.54
C PRO A 80 -11.52 -6.23 -21.09
N PRO A 81 -11.26 -7.25 -21.91
CA PRO A 81 -11.58 -8.62 -21.54
C PRO A 81 -10.79 -9.05 -20.30
N ALA A 82 -11.45 -9.77 -19.40
CA ALA A 82 -10.78 -10.38 -18.26
C ALA A 82 -9.87 -11.53 -18.73
N ILE A 83 -8.66 -11.57 -18.19
CA ILE A 83 -7.71 -12.66 -18.39
C ILE A 83 -8.00 -13.75 -17.35
N SER A 84 -8.09 -15.00 -17.82
CA SER A 84 -8.17 -16.18 -16.96
C SER A 84 -6.82 -16.89 -16.94
N VAL A 85 -6.31 -17.16 -15.73
CA VAL A 85 -5.09 -17.94 -15.51
C VAL A 85 -5.44 -19.05 -14.51
N ALA A 86 -4.90 -20.25 -14.72
CA ALA A 86 -5.32 -21.47 -14.02
C ALA A 86 -5.32 -21.37 -12.47
N SER A 87 -4.52 -20.46 -11.91
CA SER A 87 -4.33 -20.26 -10.47
C SER A 87 -4.93 -18.96 -9.91
N SER A 88 -5.77 -18.24 -10.66
CA SER A 88 -6.43 -17.03 -10.15
C SER A 88 -7.82 -16.81 -10.75
N PRO A 89 -8.76 -16.19 -10.01
CA PRO A 89 -10.00 -15.72 -10.59
C PRO A 89 -9.74 -14.81 -11.80
N PRO A 90 -10.63 -14.78 -12.80
CA PRO A 90 -10.51 -13.88 -13.94
C PRO A 90 -10.36 -12.43 -13.48
N TYR A 91 -9.48 -11.66 -14.13
CA TYR A 91 -9.25 -10.26 -13.77
C TYR A 91 -8.93 -9.41 -15.00
N ILE A 92 -9.18 -8.11 -14.90
CA ILE A 92 -8.82 -7.10 -15.89
C ILE A 92 -7.46 -6.52 -15.48
N PRO A 93 -6.41 -6.62 -16.31
CA PRO A 93 -5.13 -5.98 -16.03
C PRO A 93 -5.25 -4.45 -16.03
N VAL A 94 -4.59 -3.76 -15.10
CA VAL A 94 -4.64 -2.28 -15.04
C VAL A 94 -4.02 -1.63 -16.28
N ASP A 95 -3.02 -2.26 -16.89
CA ASP A 95 -2.39 -1.83 -18.14
C ASP A 95 -3.27 -2.05 -19.38
N ALA A 96 -4.35 -2.84 -19.28
CA ALA A 96 -5.35 -2.97 -20.34
C ALA A 96 -6.36 -1.81 -20.36
N LEU A 97 -6.40 -0.96 -19.32
CA LEU A 97 -7.25 0.23 -19.28
C LEU A 97 -6.72 1.34 -20.20
N PRO A 98 -7.57 2.30 -20.62
CA PRO A 98 -7.10 3.50 -21.30
C PRO A 98 -5.97 4.20 -20.51
N PRO A 99 -4.90 4.70 -21.16
CA PRO A 99 -3.70 5.18 -20.45
C PRO A 99 -3.94 6.21 -19.35
N PRO A 100 -4.82 7.23 -19.52
CA PRO A 100 -5.13 8.17 -18.45
C PRO A 100 -5.77 7.50 -17.23
N LEU A 101 -6.63 6.50 -17.45
CA LEU A 101 -7.31 5.78 -16.40
C LEU A 101 -6.36 4.81 -15.69
N SER A 102 -5.54 4.07 -16.45
CA SER A 102 -4.50 3.21 -15.89
C SER A 102 -3.55 3.99 -14.98
N LYS A 103 -3.10 5.18 -15.43
CA LYS A 103 -2.28 6.08 -14.63
C LYS A 103 -2.98 6.50 -13.34
N ALA A 104 -4.24 6.95 -13.41
CA ALA A 104 -5.02 7.35 -12.24
C ALA A 104 -5.22 6.19 -11.24
N PHE A 105 -5.49 4.97 -11.72
CA PHE A 105 -5.58 3.77 -10.88
C PHE A 105 -4.29 3.50 -10.14
N LEU A 106 -3.15 3.52 -10.83
CA LEU A 106 -1.86 3.28 -10.19
C LEU A 106 -1.51 4.41 -9.21
N GLU A 107 -1.73 5.68 -9.55
CA GLU A 107 -1.49 6.80 -8.63
C GLU A 107 -2.32 6.67 -7.33
N ALA A 108 -3.58 6.27 -7.45
CA ALA A 108 -4.46 6.09 -6.30
C ALA A 108 -4.16 4.81 -5.50
N PHE A 109 -3.76 3.72 -6.16
CA PHE A 109 -3.82 2.40 -5.55
C PHE A 109 -2.52 1.60 -5.47
N ASP A 110 -1.50 1.94 -6.27
CA ASP A 110 -0.15 1.41 -6.11
C ASP A 110 0.44 1.96 -4.79
N PRO A 111 0.81 1.09 -3.82
CA PRO A 111 1.38 1.55 -2.56
C PRO A 111 2.66 2.37 -2.73
N ILE A 112 3.46 2.11 -3.77
CA ILE A 112 4.69 2.85 -4.04
C ILE A 112 4.36 4.30 -4.36
N ARG A 113 3.37 4.54 -5.24
CA ARG A 113 2.95 5.88 -5.65
C ARG A 113 2.14 6.58 -4.56
N SER A 114 1.10 5.92 -4.08
CA SER A 114 0.14 6.51 -3.12
C SER A 114 0.76 6.83 -1.75
N LEU A 115 1.81 6.10 -1.33
CA LEU A 115 2.51 6.34 -0.07
C LEU A 115 3.86 7.06 -0.26
N GLY A 116 4.24 7.40 -1.50
CA GLY A 116 5.53 8.04 -1.81
C GLY A 116 6.73 7.20 -1.37
N LEU A 117 6.68 5.88 -1.57
CA LEU A 117 7.76 4.98 -1.16
C LEU A 117 9.02 5.24 -2.01
N THR A 118 10.16 5.33 -1.35
CA THR A 118 11.47 5.50 -1.97
C THR A 118 12.41 4.40 -1.48
N ASP A 119 13.59 4.25 -2.09
CA ASP A 119 14.57 3.28 -1.62
C ASP A 119 14.97 3.47 -0.15
N GLN A 120 14.84 4.70 0.37
CA GLN A 120 15.13 5.06 1.75
C GLN A 120 13.96 4.82 2.71
N SER A 121 12.79 4.42 2.19
CA SER A 121 11.64 4.06 3.03
C SER A 121 11.99 2.86 3.90
N VAL A 122 11.80 3.02 5.21
CA VAL A 122 12.11 1.99 6.21
C VAL A 122 10.85 1.23 6.57
N PHE A 123 10.93 -0.09 6.52
CA PHE A 123 9.88 -0.99 6.94
C PHE A 123 10.25 -1.72 8.21
N TYR A 124 9.26 -1.96 9.06
CA TYR A 124 9.43 -2.63 10.34
C TYR A 124 8.57 -3.88 10.43
N ARG A 125 9.05 -4.91 11.12
CA ARG A 125 8.21 -6.06 11.50
C ARG A 125 8.70 -6.71 12.77
N ALA A 126 7.77 -7.31 13.50
CA ALA A 126 8.10 -8.27 14.55
C ALA A 126 8.13 -9.70 13.98
N LEU A 127 9.01 -10.52 14.53
CA LEU A 127 9.13 -11.94 14.25
C LEU A 127 9.87 -12.64 15.38
N ALA A 128 9.70 -13.96 15.50
CA ALA A 128 10.55 -14.74 16.37
C ALA A 128 12.00 -14.78 15.84
N SER A 129 12.98 -14.62 16.72
CA SER A 129 14.41 -14.53 16.37
C SER A 129 14.93 -15.73 15.57
N ARG A 130 14.35 -16.92 15.79
CA ARG A 130 14.67 -18.16 15.05
C ARG A 130 14.47 -18.09 13.52
N TYR A 131 13.73 -17.11 13.02
CA TYR A 131 13.54 -16.89 11.59
C TYR A 131 14.61 -15.99 10.96
N LEU A 132 15.51 -15.43 11.76
CA LEU A 132 16.65 -14.68 11.26
C LEU A 132 17.74 -15.63 10.78
N LEU A 133 18.31 -15.30 9.63
CA LEU A 133 19.42 -16.03 9.03
C LEU A 133 20.69 -15.23 9.29
N ALA A 134 21.66 -15.83 9.98
CA ALA A 134 22.97 -15.22 10.19
C ALA A 134 23.83 -15.41 8.94
N ASP A 135 24.39 -14.31 8.43
CA ASP A 135 25.39 -14.31 7.36
C ASP A 135 26.55 -13.40 7.78
N GLY A 136 27.58 -14.02 8.37
CA GLY A 136 28.66 -13.32 9.06
C GLY A 136 28.14 -12.43 10.19
N HIS A 137 28.43 -11.14 10.12
CA HIS A 137 27.96 -10.14 11.10
C HIS A 137 26.60 -9.50 10.74
N GLN A 138 25.95 -9.98 9.68
CA GLN A 138 24.70 -9.41 9.19
C GLN A 138 23.54 -10.40 9.38
N MET A 139 22.40 -9.89 9.85
CA MET A 139 21.16 -10.65 9.88
C MET A 139 20.41 -10.49 8.56
N LYS A 140 19.83 -11.58 8.09
CA LYS A 140 19.02 -11.62 6.87
C LYS A 140 17.65 -12.23 7.12
N LEU A 141 16.71 -11.92 6.24
CA LEU A 141 15.35 -12.45 6.29
C LEU A 141 14.88 -12.91 4.91
N ALA A 142 14.23 -14.08 4.87
CA ALA A 142 13.57 -14.64 3.69
C ALA A 142 12.05 -14.44 3.77
N GLY A 143 11.38 -14.47 2.61
CA GLY A 143 9.92 -14.40 2.51
C GLY A 143 9.24 -15.62 3.14
N ASN A 144 8.03 -15.43 3.66
CA ASN A 144 7.19 -16.51 4.17
C ASN A 144 6.31 -17.06 3.03
N PRO A 145 6.48 -18.33 2.62
CA PRO A 145 5.66 -18.94 1.56
C PRO A 145 4.21 -19.22 2.00
N ARG A 146 3.94 -19.25 3.30
CA ARG A 146 2.62 -19.59 3.88
C ARG A 146 2.00 -18.41 4.62
N SER A 147 2.03 -17.23 4.00
CA SER A 147 1.44 -16.02 4.58
C SER A 147 -0.09 -16.12 4.70
N GLY A 148 -0.62 -15.82 5.89
CA GLY A 148 -2.06 -15.75 6.15
C GLY A 148 -2.71 -14.41 5.81
N ALA A 149 -1.92 -13.43 5.35
CA ALA A 149 -2.38 -12.08 5.05
C ALA A 149 -3.24 -12.01 3.78
N TYR A 150 -3.91 -10.88 3.59
CA TYR A 150 -4.71 -10.59 2.39
C TYR A 150 -4.24 -9.31 1.75
N VAL A 151 -3.93 -9.36 0.47
CA VAL A 151 -3.42 -8.22 -0.28
C VAL A 151 -4.50 -7.56 -1.11
N ARG A 152 -4.35 -6.25 -1.29
CA ARG A 152 -4.97 -5.50 -2.37
C ARG A 152 -4.09 -5.55 -3.61
N HIS A 153 -4.49 -6.28 -4.64
CA HIS A 153 -3.70 -6.45 -5.85
C HIS A 153 -3.92 -5.27 -6.82
N HIS A 154 -3.05 -4.26 -6.75
CA HIS A 154 -3.21 -2.99 -7.46
C HIS A 154 -2.98 -3.05 -8.98
N HIS A 155 -2.54 -4.19 -9.54
CA HIS A 155 -2.46 -4.43 -10.99
C HIS A 155 -3.61 -5.29 -11.55
N ARG A 156 -4.54 -5.75 -10.71
CA ARG A 156 -5.62 -6.65 -11.11
C ARG A 156 -6.96 -6.08 -10.66
N LEU A 157 -7.86 -5.91 -11.60
CA LEU A 157 -9.18 -5.33 -11.39
C LEU A 157 -10.29 -6.33 -11.67
N LEU A 158 -11.45 -6.04 -11.10
CA LEU A 158 -12.73 -6.63 -11.45
C LEU A 158 -13.67 -5.48 -11.84
N PRO A 159 -14.70 -5.73 -12.65
CA PRO A 159 -15.84 -4.82 -12.70
C PRO A 159 -16.34 -4.58 -11.27
N SER A 160 -16.69 -3.34 -10.95
CA SER A 160 -17.21 -3.05 -9.61
C SER A 160 -18.45 -3.89 -9.33
N SER A 161 -18.61 -4.31 -8.07
CA SER A 161 -19.75 -5.14 -7.63
C SER A 161 -21.09 -4.51 -7.98
N GLY A 162 -21.15 -3.18 -7.89
CA GLY A 162 -22.30 -2.36 -8.30
C GLY A 162 -22.62 -2.46 -9.79
N LEU A 163 -21.63 -2.67 -10.67
CA LEU A 163 -21.84 -2.88 -12.10
C LEU A 163 -21.97 -4.36 -12.47
N ALA A 164 -21.41 -5.29 -11.68
CA ALA A 164 -21.27 -6.69 -12.08
C ALA A 164 -22.61 -7.38 -12.35
N SER A 165 -23.64 -7.11 -11.55
CA SER A 165 -24.99 -7.66 -11.76
C SER A 165 -26.03 -6.57 -11.95
N ARG A 166 -27.05 -6.86 -12.75
CA ARG A 166 -28.17 -5.95 -13.00
C ARG A 166 -28.97 -5.71 -11.71
N GLU A 167 -29.25 -6.78 -10.96
CA GLU A 167 -29.97 -6.70 -9.69
C GLU A 167 -29.23 -5.82 -8.68
N THR A 168 -27.92 -6.02 -8.51
CA THR A 168 -27.11 -5.19 -7.61
C THR A 168 -27.12 -3.74 -8.08
N PHE A 169 -26.96 -3.49 -9.37
CA PHE A 169 -27.01 -2.13 -9.91
C PHE A 169 -28.34 -1.44 -9.59
N GLU A 170 -29.47 -2.10 -9.88
CA GLU A 170 -30.82 -1.56 -9.63
C GLU A 170 -31.08 -1.30 -8.15
N SER A 171 -30.51 -2.11 -7.25
CA SER A 171 -30.64 -1.94 -5.80
C SER A 171 -29.91 -0.71 -5.22
N LEU A 172 -28.93 -0.17 -5.95
CA LEU A 172 -28.18 1.00 -5.51
C LEU A 172 -29.04 2.27 -5.54
N PRO A 173 -28.81 3.26 -4.67
CA PRO A 173 -29.43 4.57 -4.80
C PRO A 173 -29.17 5.20 -6.18
N ALA A 174 -30.15 5.91 -6.74
CA ALA A 174 -30.05 6.47 -8.10
C ALA A 174 -28.83 7.41 -8.28
N THR A 175 -28.48 8.17 -7.25
CA THR A 175 -27.30 9.04 -7.25
C THR A 175 -25.98 8.26 -7.18
N ALA A 176 -25.96 7.08 -6.54
CA ALA A 176 -24.80 6.20 -6.51
C ALA A 176 -24.57 5.53 -7.87
N ARG A 177 -25.64 5.06 -8.53
CA ARG A 177 -25.59 4.59 -9.92
C ARG A 177 -25.03 5.68 -10.84
N GLU A 178 -25.58 6.88 -10.75
CA GLU A 178 -25.18 8.01 -11.60
C GLU A 178 -23.68 8.34 -11.42
N ARG A 179 -23.19 8.39 -10.19
CA ARG A 179 -21.77 8.60 -9.89
C ARG A 179 -20.90 7.52 -10.53
N MET A 180 -21.30 6.25 -10.37
CA MET A 180 -20.55 5.11 -10.90
C MET A 180 -20.50 5.08 -12.44
N LEU A 181 -21.58 5.48 -13.11
CA LEU A 181 -21.61 5.59 -14.57
C LEU A 181 -20.75 6.76 -15.10
N ASN A 182 -20.63 7.84 -14.33
CA ASN A 182 -19.94 9.06 -14.74
C ASN A 182 -18.46 9.08 -14.35
N ASP A 183 -18.05 8.32 -13.33
CA ASP A 183 -16.66 8.23 -12.86
C ASP A 183 -16.04 6.85 -13.24
N PRO A 184 -15.14 6.79 -14.23
CA PRO A 184 -14.48 5.56 -14.64
C PRO A 184 -13.71 4.84 -13.51
N MET A 185 -13.25 5.56 -12.48
CA MET A 185 -12.57 4.96 -11.33
C MET A 185 -13.50 4.10 -10.47
N GLN A 186 -14.81 4.42 -10.46
CA GLN A 186 -15.83 3.69 -9.72
C GLN A 186 -16.34 2.44 -10.45
N GLN A 187 -15.94 2.25 -11.70
CA GLN A 187 -16.38 1.14 -12.54
C GLN A 187 -15.57 -0.14 -12.30
N TYR A 188 -14.50 -0.04 -11.52
CA TYR A 188 -13.62 -1.15 -11.21
C TYR A 188 -13.35 -1.24 -9.71
N GLU A 189 -13.12 -2.46 -9.25
CA GLU A 189 -12.64 -2.77 -7.91
C GLU A 189 -11.31 -3.54 -8.02
N TRP A 190 -10.46 -3.41 -7.01
CA TRP A 190 -9.23 -4.20 -6.93
C TRP A 190 -9.52 -5.65 -6.59
N VAL A 191 -8.69 -6.56 -7.10
CA VAL A 191 -8.72 -7.96 -6.67
C VAL A 191 -8.14 -8.06 -5.26
N ARG A 192 -8.91 -8.68 -4.37
CA ARG A 192 -8.45 -9.08 -3.04
C ARG A 192 -7.98 -10.54 -3.08
N MET A 193 -6.74 -10.79 -2.67
CA MET A 193 -6.09 -12.10 -2.81
C MET A 193 -5.40 -12.50 -1.51
N ARG A 194 -5.24 -13.80 -1.23
CA ARG A 194 -4.40 -14.22 -0.09
C ARG A 194 -2.94 -14.05 -0.47
N ALA A 195 -2.11 -13.61 0.47
CA ALA A 195 -0.68 -13.40 0.21
C ALA A 195 0.06 -14.71 -0.17
N ARG A 196 -0.43 -15.87 0.28
CA ARG A 196 0.08 -17.19 -0.14
C ARG A 196 -0.26 -17.59 -1.58
N ASP A 197 -1.21 -16.91 -2.21
CA ASP A 197 -1.60 -17.16 -3.61
C ASP A 197 -0.82 -16.23 -4.58
N LEU A 198 0.03 -15.35 -4.04
CA LEU A 198 1.03 -14.63 -4.83
C LEU A 198 2.09 -15.62 -5.33
N PRO A 199 2.71 -15.37 -6.50
CA PRO A 199 3.71 -16.28 -7.07
C PRO A 199 4.97 -16.39 -6.20
N GLU A 200 5.24 -15.38 -5.37
CA GLU A 200 6.45 -15.30 -4.56
C GLU A 200 6.13 -15.30 -3.05
N PRO A 201 7.03 -15.86 -2.21
CA PRO A 201 6.97 -15.70 -0.76
C PRO A 201 6.87 -14.22 -0.35
N SER A 202 6.36 -13.94 0.85
CA SER A 202 6.13 -12.55 1.27
C SER A 202 6.43 -12.25 2.73
N LEU A 203 6.67 -10.98 3.01
CA LEU A 203 6.88 -10.41 4.34
C LEU A 203 5.73 -9.47 4.66
N ASN A 204 5.10 -9.64 5.81
CA ASN A 204 4.25 -8.61 6.38
C ASN A 204 5.12 -7.57 7.09
N VAL A 205 4.95 -6.31 6.74
CA VAL A 205 5.73 -5.20 7.27
C VAL A 205 4.84 -4.00 7.57
N MET A 206 5.37 -3.06 8.34
CA MET A 206 4.73 -1.79 8.65
C MET A 206 5.56 -0.63 8.10
N PHE A 207 4.86 0.39 7.63
CA PHE A 207 5.42 1.64 7.12
C PHE A 207 4.71 2.85 7.72
N GLY A 208 5.43 3.94 7.95
CA GLY A 208 4.89 5.19 8.51
C GLY A 208 5.58 5.61 9.81
N VAL A 209 5.23 6.81 10.29
CA VAL A 209 5.89 7.47 11.45
C VAL A 209 5.76 6.69 12.76
N HIS A 210 4.74 5.82 12.88
CA HIS A 210 4.55 4.96 14.05
C HIS A 210 4.75 3.47 13.75
N ALA A 211 5.35 3.13 12.60
CA ALA A 211 5.52 1.74 12.17
C ALA A 211 6.37 0.89 13.11
N GLU A 212 7.42 1.47 13.72
CA GLU A 212 8.24 0.74 14.70
C GLU A 212 7.42 0.39 15.95
N ALA A 213 6.72 1.36 16.52
CA ALA A 213 5.85 1.15 17.69
C ALA A 213 4.72 0.16 17.36
N GLY A 214 4.12 0.29 16.17
CA GLY A 214 3.16 -0.66 15.64
C GLY A 214 3.74 -2.07 15.57
N ALA A 215 4.92 -2.24 14.98
CA ALA A 215 5.59 -3.55 14.88
C ALA A 215 5.88 -4.13 16.27
N ARG A 216 6.32 -3.29 17.21
CA ARG A 216 6.61 -3.68 18.59
C ARG A 216 5.39 -4.23 19.32
N SER A 217 4.17 -3.76 19.01
CA SER A 217 2.94 -4.33 19.59
C SER A 217 2.69 -5.81 19.22
N TYR A 218 3.35 -6.33 18.18
CA TYR A 218 3.30 -7.74 17.78
C TYR A 218 4.44 -8.59 18.36
N ALA A 219 5.46 -7.98 18.98
CA ALA A 219 6.50 -8.69 19.70
C ALA A 219 6.02 -9.08 21.10
N LYS A 220 5.07 -10.02 21.16
CA LYS A 220 4.32 -10.36 22.40
C LYS A 220 5.09 -11.25 23.37
N THR A 221 6.12 -11.94 22.91
CA THR A 221 6.89 -12.89 23.72
C THR A 221 8.37 -12.54 23.67
N SER A 222 9.14 -13.02 24.65
CA SER A 222 10.57 -12.68 24.81
C SER A 222 11.46 -13.16 23.66
N ASP A 223 11.01 -14.13 22.85
CA ASP A 223 11.70 -14.61 21.66
C ASP A 223 11.44 -13.75 20.42
N HIS A 224 10.50 -12.80 20.49
CA HIS A 224 10.22 -11.90 19.38
C HIS A 224 11.17 -10.71 19.39
N VAL A 225 11.67 -10.39 18.21
CA VAL A 225 12.48 -9.20 17.94
C VAL A 225 11.75 -8.31 16.95
N VAL A 226 12.03 -7.02 17.01
CA VAL A 226 11.63 -6.07 15.96
C VAL A 226 12.82 -5.87 15.05
N VAL A 227 12.59 -5.93 13.75
CA VAL A 227 13.62 -5.65 12.75
C VAL A 227 13.19 -4.53 11.82
N SER A 228 14.17 -3.82 11.28
CA SER A 228 13.99 -2.89 10.18
C SER A 228 14.72 -3.34 8.92
N MET A 229 14.19 -2.92 7.77
CA MET A 229 14.76 -3.13 6.43
C MET A 229 14.39 -1.95 5.52
N THR A 230 15.13 -1.75 4.43
CA THR A 230 14.83 -0.68 3.47
C THR A 230 14.02 -1.21 2.30
N PHE A 231 13.16 -0.37 1.73
CA PHE A 231 12.48 -0.70 0.49
C PHE A 231 13.48 -0.88 -0.66
N GLY A 232 14.58 -0.13 -0.68
CA GLY A 232 15.64 -0.29 -1.70
C GLY A 232 16.22 -1.70 -1.74
N ASP A 233 16.50 -2.29 -0.58
CA ASP A 233 17.00 -3.67 -0.48
C ASP A 233 15.98 -4.69 -0.98
N LEU A 234 14.70 -4.51 -0.61
CA LEU A 234 13.60 -5.37 -1.06
C LEU A 234 13.38 -5.26 -2.57
N ARG A 235 13.37 -4.04 -3.11
CA ARG A 235 13.21 -3.77 -4.54
C ARG A 235 14.36 -4.35 -5.35
N LYS A 236 15.60 -4.21 -4.87
CA LYS A 236 16.79 -4.83 -5.49
C LYS A 236 16.71 -6.36 -5.50
N ALA A 237 16.07 -6.95 -4.50
CA ALA A 237 15.82 -8.39 -4.45
C ALA A 237 14.62 -8.84 -5.33
N GLY A 238 13.92 -7.92 -6.00
CA GLY A 238 12.76 -8.22 -6.85
C GLY A 238 11.40 -8.13 -6.15
N GLY A 239 11.36 -7.54 -4.95
CA GLY A 239 10.14 -7.44 -4.16
C GLY A 239 9.12 -6.43 -4.70
N GLN A 240 7.84 -6.81 -4.64
CA GLN A 240 6.68 -5.97 -4.99
C GLN A 240 5.87 -5.67 -3.74
N VAL A 241 5.29 -4.47 -3.66
CA VAL A 241 4.59 -3.98 -2.47
C VAL A 241 3.08 -4.01 -2.67
N PHE A 242 2.36 -4.52 -1.69
CA PHE A 242 0.90 -4.56 -1.67
C PHE A 242 0.39 -4.02 -0.34
N LEU A 243 -0.82 -3.46 -0.33
CA LEU A 243 -1.50 -3.12 0.93
C LEU A 243 -2.03 -4.39 1.60
N ASP A 244 -1.79 -4.52 2.90
CA ASP A 244 -2.45 -5.53 3.73
C ASP A 244 -3.86 -5.03 4.10
N THR A 245 -4.87 -5.76 3.64
CA THR A 245 -6.29 -5.42 3.81
C THR A 245 -6.91 -5.96 5.10
N ARG A 246 -6.17 -6.74 5.89
CA ARG A 246 -6.68 -7.35 7.13
C ARG A 246 -5.90 -6.97 8.39
N ALA A 247 -4.80 -6.23 8.27
CA ALA A 247 -4.02 -5.85 9.44
C ALA A 247 -4.82 -4.94 10.38
N SER A 248 -4.88 -5.33 11.65
CA SER A 248 -5.54 -4.56 12.71
C SER A 248 -4.82 -3.27 13.10
N ALA A 249 -3.57 -3.08 12.66
CA ALA A 249 -2.74 -1.91 13.00
C ALA A 249 -2.78 -0.77 11.97
N GLY A 250 -3.69 -0.82 10.99
CA GLY A 250 -3.86 0.25 10.01
C GLY A 250 -4.37 1.53 10.65
N SER A 251 -3.60 2.62 10.54
CA SER A 251 -4.01 3.99 10.90
C SER A 251 -3.44 4.98 9.87
N ASP A 252 -3.73 6.28 10.00
CA ASP A 252 -3.13 7.31 9.14
C ASP A 252 -1.62 7.40 9.29
N HIS A 253 -1.09 6.97 10.45
CA HIS A 253 0.32 7.05 10.79
C HIS A 253 1.06 5.71 10.72
N THR A 254 0.35 4.62 10.41
CA THR A 254 0.91 3.26 10.23
C THR A 254 0.13 2.50 9.16
N LYS A 255 0.80 2.15 8.07
CA LYS A 255 0.27 1.32 7.00
C LYS A 255 0.87 -0.07 7.09
N ALA A 256 0.01 -1.09 7.09
CA ALA A 256 0.43 -2.47 6.97
C ALA A 256 0.57 -2.83 5.49
N LEU A 257 1.71 -3.41 5.14
CA LEU A 257 2.08 -3.76 3.78
C LEU A 257 2.50 -5.22 3.73
N ILE A 258 2.28 -5.84 2.58
CA ILE A 258 2.88 -7.12 2.20
C ILE A 258 3.90 -6.85 1.12
N VAL A 259 5.13 -7.30 1.31
CA VAL A 259 6.19 -7.20 0.31
C VAL A 259 6.58 -8.59 -0.14
N THR A 260 6.50 -8.89 -1.42
CA THR A 260 7.02 -10.15 -1.94
C THR A 260 8.54 -10.16 -1.87
N LEU A 261 9.12 -11.35 -1.75
CA LEU A 261 10.55 -11.58 -1.81
C LEU A 261 10.75 -12.91 -2.53
N PRO A 262 11.36 -12.91 -3.73
CA PRO A 262 11.44 -14.11 -4.54
C PRO A 262 12.07 -15.30 -3.82
N GLU A 263 11.63 -16.51 -4.16
CA GLU A 263 12.14 -17.71 -3.50
C GLU A 263 13.67 -17.81 -3.59
N GLY A 264 14.31 -18.23 -2.49
CA GLY A 264 15.77 -18.27 -2.36
C GLY A 264 16.45 -16.90 -2.15
N ARG A 265 15.73 -15.77 -2.28
CA ARG A 265 16.27 -14.44 -1.96
C ARG A 265 16.10 -14.10 -0.49
N THR A 266 17.03 -13.29 -0.01
CA THR A 266 17.04 -12.75 1.35
C THR A 266 17.41 -11.28 1.32
N VAL A 267 16.98 -10.52 2.33
CA VAL A 267 17.32 -9.10 2.50
C VAL A 267 18.04 -8.85 3.82
N PRO A 268 18.96 -7.87 3.88
CA PRO A 268 19.50 -7.37 5.14
C PRO A 268 18.39 -6.92 6.08
N VAL A 269 18.56 -7.21 7.36
CA VAL A 269 17.72 -6.62 8.41
C VAL A 269 18.58 -6.14 9.58
N LYS A 270 18.13 -5.08 10.25
CA LYS A 270 18.72 -4.60 11.51
C LYS A 270 17.76 -4.92 12.64
N ILE A 271 18.26 -5.56 13.70
CA ILE A 271 17.48 -5.75 14.93
C ILE A 271 17.39 -4.38 15.62
N ILE A 272 16.16 -3.96 15.92
CA ILE A 272 15.92 -2.74 16.68
C ILE A 272 15.99 -3.09 18.17
N PRO A 273 16.89 -2.46 18.95
CA PRO A 273 16.97 -2.70 20.38
C PRO A 273 15.60 -2.49 21.05
N ASN A 274 15.27 -3.34 22.01
CA ASN A 274 14.24 -3.00 22.98
C ASN A 274 14.82 -1.86 23.81
N GLY A 275 14.22 -0.67 23.77
CA GLY A 275 14.70 0.54 24.46
C GLY A 275 14.69 0.46 25.99
N ARG A 276 15.21 -0.61 26.59
CA ARG A 276 15.77 -0.55 27.93
C ARG A 276 17.02 0.32 27.79
N GLN A 277 16.91 1.58 28.19
CA GLN A 277 18.07 2.31 28.69
C GLN A 277 18.77 1.35 29.66
N GLU A 278 19.99 0.95 29.31
CA GLU A 278 20.90 0.40 30.30
C GLU A 278 20.94 1.46 31.41
N ALA A 279 20.45 1.09 32.59
CA ALA A 279 20.62 1.90 33.77
C ALA A 279 22.12 2.17 33.87
N SER A 280 22.52 3.42 33.69
CA SER A 280 23.88 3.86 33.87
C SER A 280 24.33 3.34 35.22
N THR A 281 25.25 2.38 35.22
CA THR A 281 25.96 1.99 36.42
C THR A 281 26.72 3.22 36.88
N SER A 282 26.12 3.91 37.86
CA SER A 282 26.80 4.87 38.69
C SER A 282 27.94 4.13 39.37
N THR A 283 29.16 4.42 38.97
CA THR A 283 30.34 4.09 39.77
C THR A 283 30.75 5.36 40.49
N ARG A 284 30.61 5.30 41.82
CA ARG A 284 31.16 6.23 42.81
C ARG A 284 32.69 6.20 42.79
#